data_AF-A0A842QLQ8-F1
#
_entry.id   AF-A0A842QLQ8-F1
#
_cell.length_a   1.000
_cell.length_b   1.000
_cell.length_c   1.000
_cell.angle_alpha   90.00
_cell.angle_beta   90.00
_cell.angle_gamma   90.00
#
_symmetry.space_group_name_H-M   'P 1'
#
loop_
_entity.id
_entity.type
_entity.pdbx_description
1 polymer ?
#
loop_
_entity_poly.entity_id
_entity_poly.type
_entity_poly.pdbx_seq_one_letter_code
_entity_poly.pdbx_strand_id
1 'polypeptide(L)'
;MELADAPNEDSGEEENEESSTGETLRYFNPMNNYFTLIAGIVVSYVLFFIFGYPVLIITMLFFVVQIVKETVDLLGRISGGFLRKAAYLNVSLTLFYFGILAINGLAIFRGSSPPILPQIGNLTFLTPMLMMTAMYGLRNIRGMVEARQDTEK
;
A
#
# COMPACT_ATOMS: atom_id res chain seq x y z
N MET A 1 5.37 70.82 -31.73
CA MET A 1 5.03 69.40 -31.98
C MET A 1 4.54 68.88 -30.65
N GLU A 2 3.22 68.78 -30.54
CA GLU A 2 2.44 68.62 -29.31
C GLU A 2 2.58 67.17 -28.83
N LEU A 3 3.18 66.97 -27.65
CA LEU A 3 3.28 65.69 -26.98
C LEU A 3 1.99 65.48 -26.20
N ALA A 4 1.13 64.59 -26.70
CA ALA A 4 -0.08 64.18 -26.01
C ALA A 4 0.29 63.32 -24.79
N ASP A 5 -0.06 63.85 -23.64
CA ASP A 5 -0.13 63.20 -22.34
C ASP A 5 -1.24 62.15 -22.36
N ALA A 6 -0.96 60.92 -21.92
CA ALA A 6 -1.96 59.87 -21.76
C ALA A 6 -1.71 59.12 -20.44
N PRO A 7 -2.80 58.74 -19.74
CA PRO A 7 -2.83 58.72 -18.29
C PRO A 7 -2.40 57.39 -17.68
N ASN A 8 -1.88 57.50 -16.47
CA ASN A 8 -1.55 56.41 -15.56
C ASN A 8 -2.85 55.80 -15.00
N GLU A 9 -3.16 54.56 -15.37
CA GLU A 9 -4.12 53.73 -14.62
C GLU A 9 -3.35 52.59 -13.93
N ASP A 10 -3.06 52.87 -12.67
CA ASP A 10 -2.85 51.91 -11.60
C ASP A 10 -4.12 51.05 -11.46
N SER A 11 -4.01 49.75 -11.73
CA SER A 11 -4.92 48.76 -11.18
C SER A 11 -4.13 47.49 -10.92
N GLY A 12 -3.90 47.25 -9.64
CA GLY A 12 -3.16 46.11 -9.13
C GLY A 12 -3.69 44.80 -9.69
N GLU A 13 -2.81 44.06 -10.35
CA GLU A 13 -2.99 42.63 -10.50
C GLU A 13 -2.88 42.01 -9.11
N GLU A 14 -4.04 41.75 -8.53
CA GLU A 14 -4.26 40.96 -7.34
C GLU A 14 -3.38 39.71 -7.40
N GLU A 15 -2.46 39.62 -6.44
CA GLU A 15 -1.87 38.36 -6.02
C GLU A 15 -3.03 37.37 -5.86
N ASN A 16 -3.08 36.39 -6.75
CA ASN A 16 -3.97 35.25 -6.63
C ASN A 16 -3.61 34.58 -5.31
N GLU A 17 -4.33 34.95 -4.26
CA GLU A 17 -4.32 34.26 -2.99
C GLU A 17 -4.52 32.78 -3.32
N GLU A 18 -3.49 32.00 -3.03
CA GLU A 18 -3.57 30.55 -2.90
C GLU A 18 -4.76 30.27 -1.98
N SER A 19 -5.91 29.99 -2.62
CA SER A 19 -7.07 29.44 -1.96
C SER A 19 -6.68 28.05 -1.50
N SER A 20 -6.11 28.05 -0.29
CA SER A 20 -5.96 26.93 0.62
C SER A 20 -7.36 26.45 1.03
N THR A 21 -8.14 25.99 0.04
CA THR A 21 -9.32 25.17 0.26
C THR A 21 -8.83 23.89 0.90
N GLY A 22 -9.10 23.75 2.20
CA GLY A 22 -8.55 22.73 3.06
C GLY A 22 -8.74 21.32 2.50
N GLU A 23 -7.69 20.82 1.83
CA GLU A 23 -7.38 19.40 1.89
C GLU A 23 -7.25 19.08 3.38
N THR A 24 -8.25 18.42 3.97
CA THR A 24 -7.98 17.68 5.19
C THR A 24 -7.06 16.55 4.80
N LEU A 25 -5.77 16.86 4.66
CA LEU A 25 -4.68 15.92 4.50
C LEU A 25 -4.85 14.94 5.64
N ARG A 26 -5.41 13.78 5.33
CA ARG A 26 -5.60 12.70 6.29
C ARG A 26 -4.25 12.49 6.91
N TYR A 27 -4.11 12.85 8.19
CA TYR A 27 -2.82 12.89 8.87
C TYR A 27 -2.20 11.50 8.78
N PHE A 28 -1.30 11.32 7.83
CA PHE A 28 -0.56 10.09 7.66
C PHE A 28 0.30 10.01 8.91
N ASN A 29 -0.07 9.12 9.83
CA ASN A 29 0.74 8.86 11.01
C ASN A 29 1.71 7.72 10.63
N PRO A 30 2.91 8.04 10.11
CA PRO A 30 3.87 7.02 9.71
C PRO A 30 4.20 6.11 10.89
N MET A 31 4.26 6.66 12.11
CA MET A 31 4.63 5.93 13.32
C MET A 31 3.68 4.76 13.59
N ASN A 32 2.36 5.00 13.54
CA ASN A 32 1.37 3.95 13.79
C ASN A 32 1.43 2.84 12.72
N ASN A 33 1.69 3.22 11.47
CA ASN A 33 1.86 2.25 10.37
C ASN A 33 3.13 1.41 10.56
N TYR A 34 4.26 2.02 10.89
CA TYR A 34 5.48 1.27 11.18
C TYR A 34 5.31 0.33 12.38
N PHE A 35 4.65 0.78 13.44
CA PHE A 35 4.34 -0.07 14.60
C PHE A 35 3.47 -1.26 14.21
N THR A 36 2.42 -1.05 13.42
CA THR A 36 1.56 -2.14 12.95
C THR A 36 2.32 -3.11 12.04
N LEU A 37 3.22 -2.61 11.19
CA LEU A 37 4.09 -3.42 10.33
C LEU A 37 5.02 -4.30 11.18
N ILE A 38 5.75 -3.70 12.12
CA ILE A 38 6.69 -4.40 13.00
C ILE A 38 5.94 -5.41 13.85
N ALA A 39 4.81 -5.03 14.46
CA ALA A 39 3.97 -5.92 15.25
C ALA A 39 3.50 -7.12 14.42
N GLY A 40 3.04 -6.91 13.19
CA GLY A 40 2.62 -7.99 12.29
C GLY A 40 3.76 -8.97 11.97
N ILE A 41 4.97 -8.45 11.71
CA ILE A 41 6.17 -9.28 11.48
C ILE A 41 6.53 -10.07 12.73
N VAL A 42 6.56 -9.43 13.90
CA VAL A 42 6.90 -10.08 15.17
C VAL A 42 5.87 -11.16 15.52
N VAL A 43 4.58 -10.87 15.38
CA VAL A 43 3.49 -11.85 15.62
C VAL A 43 3.64 -13.04 14.67
N SER A 44 3.90 -12.80 13.39
CA SER A 44 4.11 -13.85 12.40
C SER A 44 5.32 -14.72 12.76
N TYR A 45 6.39 -14.11 13.26
CA TYR A 45 7.59 -14.81 13.69
C TYR A 45 7.35 -15.66 14.94
N VAL A 46 6.64 -15.12 15.94
CA VAL A 46 6.26 -15.86 17.15
C VAL A 46 5.38 -17.05 16.80
N LEU A 47 4.39 -16.87 15.92
CA LEU A 47 3.53 -17.96 15.44
C LEU A 47 4.34 -19.04 14.72
N PHE A 48 5.27 -18.64 13.85
CA PHE A 48 6.17 -19.57 13.19
C PHE A 48 7.05 -20.34 14.17
N PHE A 49 7.60 -19.67 15.18
CA PHE A 49 8.50 -20.30 16.15
C PHE A 49 7.75 -21.35 17.00
N ILE A 50 6.51 -21.06 17.39
CA ILE A 50 5.72 -21.94 18.26
C ILE A 50 5.08 -23.09 17.47
N PHE A 51 4.53 -22.80 16.29
CA PHE A 51 3.66 -23.73 15.55
C PHE A 51 4.22 -24.17 14.18
N GLY A 52 5.33 -23.60 13.73
CA GLY A 52 5.96 -23.91 12.46
C GLY A 52 5.27 -23.32 11.22
N TYR A 53 5.63 -23.86 10.06
CA TYR A 53 5.14 -23.41 8.74
C TYR A 53 3.62 -23.55 8.53
N PRO A 54 2.91 -24.61 8.99
CA PRO A 54 1.49 -24.75 8.71
C PRO A 54 0.64 -23.58 9.24
N VAL A 55 0.86 -23.17 10.48
CA VAL A 55 0.13 -22.04 11.09
C VAL A 55 0.50 -20.74 10.41
N LEU A 56 1.79 -20.51 10.12
CA LEU A 56 2.22 -19.33 9.38
C LEU A 56 1.52 -19.23 8.01
N ILE A 57 1.45 -20.33 7.25
CA ILE A 57 0.78 -20.35 5.94
C ILE A 57 -0.71 -19.99 6.09
N ILE A 58 -1.40 -20.56 7.08
CA ILE A 58 -2.82 -20.25 7.33
C ILE A 58 -3.00 -18.77 7.69
N THR A 59 -2.15 -18.22 8.55
CA THR A 59 -2.17 -16.81 8.92
C THR A 59 -1.91 -15.91 7.70
N MET A 60 -0.92 -16.25 6.86
CA MET A 60 -0.63 -15.49 5.65
C MET A 60 -1.77 -15.60 4.63
N LEU A 61 -2.42 -16.76 4.51
CA LEU A 61 -3.60 -16.93 3.66
C LEU A 61 -4.74 -16.01 4.09
N PHE A 62 -4.97 -15.84 5.39
CA PHE A 62 -5.94 -14.90 5.91
C PHE A 62 -5.63 -13.46 5.45
N PHE A 63 -4.37 -13.02 5.53
CA PHE A 63 -3.95 -11.72 5.01
C PHE A 63 -4.12 -11.59 3.50
N VAL A 64 -3.78 -12.62 2.73
CA VAL A 64 -4.00 -12.65 1.27
C VAL A 64 -5.47 -12.42 0.95
N VAL A 65 -6.38 -13.13 1.63
CA VAL A 65 -7.82 -12.98 1.43
C VAL A 65 -8.27 -11.56 1.75
N GLN A 66 -7.78 -10.96 2.84
CA GLN A 66 -8.08 -9.58 3.17
C GLN A 66 -7.58 -8.60 2.09
N ILE A 67 -6.31 -8.74 1.66
CA ILE A 67 -5.69 -7.92 0.61
C ILE A 67 -6.49 -7.99 -0.68
N VAL A 68 -6.88 -9.19 -1.11
CA VAL A 68 -7.66 -9.40 -2.33
C VAL A 68 -9.04 -8.76 -2.19
N LYS A 69 -9.74 -8.97 -1.07
CA LYS A 69 -11.05 -8.36 -0.81
C LYS A 69 -10.99 -6.84 -0.84
N GLU A 70 -10.04 -6.24 -0.12
CA GLU A 70 -9.84 -4.78 -0.11
C GLU A 70 -9.53 -4.26 -1.52
N THR A 71 -8.73 -4.99 -2.29
CA THR A 71 -8.40 -4.59 -3.66
C THR A 71 -9.62 -4.63 -4.57
N VAL A 72 -10.44 -5.68 -4.50
CA VAL A 72 -11.66 -5.78 -5.31
C VAL A 72 -12.64 -4.64 -4.99
N ASP A 73 -12.85 -4.33 -3.71
CA ASP A 73 -13.68 -3.18 -3.28
C ASP A 73 -13.10 -1.85 -3.82
N LEU A 74 -11.78 -1.69 -3.74
CA LEU A 74 -11.09 -0.49 -4.20
C LEU A 74 -11.14 -0.31 -5.72
N LEU A 75 -10.99 -1.40 -6.49
CA LEU A 75 -11.05 -1.37 -7.95
C LEU A 75 -12.39 -0.87 -8.48
N GLY A 76 -13.49 -1.14 -7.77
CA GLY A 76 -14.82 -0.60 -8.10
C GLY A 76 -14.92 0.92 -7.95
N ARG A 77 -14.08 1.53 -7.12
CA ARG A 77 -14.10 2.98 -6.80
C ARG A 77 -13.07 3.78 -7.59
N ILE A 78 -12.04 3.13 -8.13
CA ILE A 78 -10.98 3.82 -8.89
C ILE A 78 -11.44 4.10 -10.33
N SER A 79 -11.41 5.38 -10.73
CA SER A 79 -11.55 5.82 -12.14
C SER A 79 -10.21 5.87 -12.89
N GLY A 80 -9.11 6.21 -12.22
CA GLY A 80 -7.79 6.40 -12.82
C GLY A 80 -7.03 5.11 -13.16
N GLY A 81 -6.51 5.01 -14.40
CA GLY A 81 -5.77 3.84 -14.87
C GLY A 81 -4.47 3.53 -14.10
N PHE A 82 -3.77 4.56 -13.59
CA PHE A 82 -2.56 4.38 -12.79
C PHE A 82 -2.82 3.69 -11.44
N LEU A 83 -3.82 4.18 -10.70
CA LEU A 83 -4.21 3.63 -9.40
C LEU A 83 -4.67 2.16 -9.51
N ARG A 84 -5.39 1.81 -10.59
CA ARG A 84 -5.76 0.42 -10.88
C ARG A 84 -4.53 -0.47 -11.07
N LYS A 85 -3.56 -0.03 -11.89
CA LYS A 85 -2.32 -0.79 -12.12
C LYS A 85 -1.52 -0.99 -10.84
N ALA A 86 -1.41 0.03 -9.99
CA ALA A 86 -0.73 -0.05 -8.70
C ALA A 86 -1.44 -1.04 -7.75
N ALA A 87 -2.77 -1.05 -7.72
CA ALA A 87 -3.55 -1.99 -6.91
C ALA A 87 -3.35 -3.44 -7.40
N TYR A 88 -3.39 -3.68 -8.72
CA TYR A 88 -3.09 -4.99 -9.29
C TYR A 88 -1.67 -5.47 -8.99
N LEU A 89 -0.69 -4.57 -9.04
CA LEU A 89 0.71 -4.91 -8.74
C LEU A 89 0.85 -5.36 -7.28
N ASN A 90 0.23 -4.66 -6.33
CA ASN A 90 0.26 -5.03 -4.91
C ASN A 90 -0.34 -6.41 -4.64
N VAL A 91 -1.51 -6.72 -5.22
CA VAL A 91 -2.12 -8.06 -5.10
C VAL A 91 -1.27 -9.13 -5.77
N SER A 92 -0.78 -8.85 -6.98
CA SER A 92 0.02 -9.82 -7.73
C SER A 92 1.31 -10.18 -6.97
N LEU A 93 1.98 -9.17 -6.42
CA LEU A 93 3.16 -9.35 -5.58
C LEU A 93 2.82 -10.20 -4.35
N THR A 94 1.73 -9.88 -3.67
CA THR A 94 1.25 -10.62 -2.49
C THR A 94 1.01 -12.09 -2.81
N LEU A 95 0.26 -12.39 -3.88
CA LEU A 95 -0.04 -13.76 -4.31
C LEU A 95 1.22 -14.52 -4.70
N PHE A 96 2.15 -13.86 -5.39
CA PHE A 96 3.41 -14.45 -5.81
C PHE A 96 4.25 -14.88 -4.60
N TYR A 97 4.50 -13.98 -3.65
CA TYR A 97 5.31 -14.31 -2.46
C TYR A 97 4.59 -15.25 -1.49
N PHE A 98 3.26 -15.20 -1.43
CA PHE A 98 2.49 -16.22 -0.72
C PHE A 98 2.70 -17.61 -1.33
N GLY A 99 2.61 -17.73 -2.67
CA GLY A 99 2.83 -18.98 -3.36
C GLY A 99 4.20 -19.57 -3.08
N ILE A 100 5.25 -18.73 -3.11
CA ILE A 100 6.62 -19.15 -2.76
C ILE A 100 6.67 -19.65 -1.31
N LEU A 101 6.11 -18.90 -0.35
CA LEU A 101 6.09 -19.30 1.06
C LEU A 101 5.33 -20.62 1.26
N ALA A 102 4.16 -20.78 0.64
CA ALA A 102 3.32 -21.95 0.81
C ALA A 102 4.00 -23.20 0.24
N ILE A 103 4.55 -23.12 -0.96
CA ILE A 103 5.25 -24.24 -1.60
C ILE A 103 6.49 -24.63 -0.79
N ASN A 104 7.33 -23.68 -0.41
CA ASN A 104 8.53 -23.95 0.35
C ASN A 104 8.22 -24.42 1.78
N GLY A 105 7.27 -23.78 2.45
CA GLY A 105 6.88 -24.14 3.81
C GLY A 105 6.28 -25.54 3.88
N LEU A 106 5.48 -25.94 2.88
CA LEU A 106 4.97 -27.32 2.78
C LEU A 106 6.07 -28.33 2.46
N ALA A 107 7.03 -27.98 1.59
CA ALA A 107 8.17 -28.83 1.29
C ALA A 107 9.01 -29.09 2.55
N ILE A 108 9.36 -28.03 3.28
CA ILE A 108 10.12 -28.12 4.53
C ILE A 108 9.34 -28.91 5.58
N PHE A 109 8.04 -28.68 5.72
CA PHE A 109 7.19 -29.43 6.64
C PHE A 109 7.17 -30.94 6.34
N ARG A 110 7.31 -31.34 5.07
CA ARG A 110 7.42 -32.74 4.63
C ARG A 110 8.84 -33.30 4.73
N GLY A 111 9.80 -32.56 5.28
CA GLY A 111 11.20 -32.97 5.39
C GLY A 111 11.97 -32.90 4.07
N SER A 112 11.46 -32.15 3.07
CA SER A 112 12.14 -31.95 1.79
C SER A 112 12.79 -30.56 1.71
N SER A 113 13.82 -30.44 0.87
CA SER A 113 14.50 -29.16 0.63
C SER A 113 13.56 -28.18 -0.09
N PRO A 114 13.62 -26.87 0.21
CA PRO A 114 12.77 -25.88 -0.43
C PRO A 114 13.02 -25.82 -1.94
N PRO A 115 11.99 -26.07 -2.79
CA PRO A 115 12.18 -26.14 -4.24
C PRO A 115 12.35 -24.77 -4.92
N ILE A 116 11.82 -23.69 -4.32
CA ILE A 116 11.83 -22.35 -4.91
C ILE A 116 12.76 -21.46 -4.09
N LEU A 117 13.80 -20.90 -4.71
CA LEU A 117 14.75 -19.99 -4.06
C LEU A 117 15.31 -20.54 -2.72
N PRO A 118 15.91 -21.75 -2.70
CA PRO A 118 16.39 -22.41 -1.48
C PRO A 118 17.43 -21.59 -0.69
N GLN A 119 18.14 -20.71 -1.39
CA GLN A 119 19.16 -19.82 -0.86
C GLN A 119 18.60 -18.65 -0.03
N ILE A 120 17.29 -18.37 -0.10
CA ILE A 120 16.64 -17.37 0.74
C ILE A 120 16.05 -18.08 1.97
N GLY A 121 16.91 -18.45 2.92
CA GLY A 121 16.48 -19.08 4.19
C GLY A 121 15.50 -18.22 5.00
N ASN A 122 15.45 -16.92 4.74
CA ASN A 122 14.58 -15.94 5.42
C ASN A 122 13.26 -15.65 4.68
N LEU A 123 12.80 -16.53 3.78
CA LEU A 123 11.49 -16.41 3.13
C LEU A 123 10.34 -16.24 4.12
N THR A 124 10.47 -16.89 5.28
CA THR A 124 9.56 -16.80 6.43
C THR A 124 9.42 -15.38 6.98
N PHE A 125 10.45 -14.54 6.83
CA PHE A 125 10.46 -13.13 7.25
C PHE A 125 10.08 -12.19 6.11
N LEU A 126 10.55 -12.50 4.90
CA LEU A 126 10.34 -11.67 3.72
C LEU A 126 8.86 -11.63 3.32
N THR A 127 8.15 -12.76 3.38
CA THR A 127 6.75 -12.82 2.96
C THR A 127 5.83 -11.96 3.83
N PRO A 128 5.83 -12.07 5.18
CA PRO A 128 5.04 -11.17 6.03
C PRO A 128 5.36 -9.70 5.77
N MET A 129 6.64 -9.34 5.65
CA MET A 129 7.05 -7.96 5.35
C MET A 129 6.42 -7.47 4.04
N LEU A 130 6.52 -8.25 2.97
CA LEU A 130 5.99 -7.88 1.66
C LEU A 130 4.45 -7.81 1.65
N MET A 131 3.77 -8.70 2.37
CA MET A 131 2.32 -8.64 2.53
C MET A 131 1.88 -7.37 3.27
N MET A 132 2.58 -7.01 4.34
CA MET A 132 2.31 -5.76 5.06
C MET A 132 2.54 -4.55 4.13
N THR A 133 3.65 -4.52 3.38
CA THR A 133 3.92 -3.47 2.38
C THR A 133 2.81 -3.37 1.34
N ALA A 134 2.30 -4.49 0.83
CA ALA A 134 1.19 -4.49 -0.12
C ALA A 134 -0.12 -3.94 0.48
N MET A 135 -0.43 -4.27 1.74
CA MET A 135 -1.56 -3.66 2.45
C MET A 135 -1.39 -2.15 2.59
N TYR A 136 -0.18 -1.66 2.88
CA TYR A 136 0.06 -0.22 2.92
C TYR A 136 -0.08 0.43 1.56
N GLY A 137 0.40 -0.22 0.50
CA GLY A 137 0.18 0.22 -0.88
C GLY A 137 -1.30 0.42 -1.17
N LEU A 138 -2.13 -0.55 -0.80
CA LEU A 138 -3.59 -0.48 -0.99
C LEU A 138 -4.25 0.60 -0.15
N ARG A 139 -3.87 0.75 1.12
CA ARG A 139 -4.38 1.82 2.00
C ARG A 139 -4.01 3.21 1.48
N ASN A 140 -2.83 3.37 0.92
CA ASN A 140 -2.41 4.64 0.33
C ASN A 140 -3.23 4.96 -0.92
N ILE A 141 -3.42 3.98 -1.82
CA ILE A 141 -4.30 4.12 -3.00
C ILE A 141 -5.72 4.47 -2.57
N ARG A 142 -6.24 3.82 -1.52
CA ARG A 142 -7.56 4.14 -0.95
C ARG A 142 -7.64 5.58 -0.44
N GLY A 143 -6.63 6.06 0.29
CA GLY A 143 -6.56 7.45 0.73
C GLY A 143 -6.59 8.43 -0.43
N MET A 144 -5.90 8.14 -1.54
CA MET A 144 -5.93 8.98 -2.74
C MET A 144 -7.31 8.98 -3.44
N VAL A 145 -8.01 7.85 -3.43
CA VAL A 145 -9.36 7.75 -4.01
C VAL A 145 -10.37 8.52 -3.15
N GLU A 146 -10.31 8.35 -1.82
CA GLU A 146 -11.17 9.05 -0.87
C GLU A 146 -10.96 10.58 -0.96
N ALA A 147 -9.70 11.05 -0.96
CA ALA A 147 -9.38 12.47 -1.07
C ALA A 147 -9.93 13.11 -2.37
N ARG A 148 -9.89 12.39 -3.50
CA ARG A 148 -10.46 12.88 -4.77
C ARG A 148 -11.98 13.01 -4.76
N GLN A 149 -12.67 12.13 -4.04
CA GLN A 149 -14.13 12.17 -3.94
C GLN A 149 -14.63 13.34 -3.09
N ASP A 150 -13.82 13.82 -2.15
CA ASP A 150 -14.15 14.96 -1.31
C ASP A 150 -13.91 16.31 -2.01
N THR A 151 -13.03 16.37 -3.03
CA THR A 151 -12.82 17.57 -3.86
C THR A 151 -13.92 17.80 -4.90
N GLU A 152 -14.67 16.77 -5.28
CA GLU A 152 -15.74 16.85 -6.29
C GLU A 152 -17.14 17.15 -5.71
N LYS A 153 -17.26 17.32 -4.39
CA LYS A 153 -18.50 17.66 -3.69
C LYS A 153 -18.52 19.12 -3.25
#